data_AF-A0A968EVG5-F1
#
_entry.id   AF-A0A968EVG5-F1
#
_cell.length_a   1.000
_cell.length_b   1.000
_cell.length_c   1.000
_cell.angle_alpha   90.00
_cell.angle_beta   90.00
_cell.angle_gamma   90.00
#
_symmetry.space_group_name_H-M   'P 1'
#
loop_
_entity.id
_entity.type
_entity.pdbx_description
1 polymer ?
#
loop_
_entity_poly.entity_id
_entity_poly.type
_entity_poly.pdbx_seq_one_letter_code
_entity_poly.pdbx_strand_id
1 'polypeptide(L)'
;MLHLRGKGLVVLTGCGHAGIVNIVRHAMRLTGVERVHAVAGGFHLSGGLFEPIIGDTIAGLVEVGPDILVPGHCTGWRAQQALAAAMPDAYVHP
;
A
#
# COMPACT_ATOMS: atom_id res chain seq x y z
N MET A 1 -1.10 -5.38 -11.66
CA MET A 1 0.20 -5.76 -11.04
C MET A 1 1.15 -6.19 -12.13
N LEU A 2 2.44 -5.96 -11.95
CA LEU A 2 3.50 -6.38 -12.87
C LEU A 2 4.76 -6.76 -12.09
N HIS A 3 5.54 -7.72 -12.60
CA HIS A 3 6.81 -8.12 -11.99
C HIS A 3 7.96 -7.38 -12.70
N LEU A 4 8.62 -6.48 -11.98
CA LEU A 4 9.78 -5.75 -12.48
C LEU A 4 11.05 -6.58 -12.27
N ARG A 5 11.70 -6.98 -13.37
CA ARG A 5 12.89 -7.85 -13.35
C ARG A 5 13.95 -7.31 -12.39
N GLY A 6 14.39 -8.15 -11.46
CA GLY A 6 15.44 -7.82 -10.48
C GLY A 6 15.00 -6.91 -9.32
N LYS A 7 13.72 -6.48 -9.29
CA LYS A 7 13.21 -5.56 -8.27
C LYS A 7 12.03 -6.14 -7.47
N GLY A 8 11.12 -6.85 -8.10
CA GLY A 8 9.96 -7.46 -7.44
C GLY A 8 8.63 -6.92 -7.98
N LEU A 9 7.56 -7.12 -7.21
CA LEU A 9 6.20 -6.77 -7.64
C LEU A 9 5.92 -5.27 -7.55
N VAL A 10 5.26 -4.76 -8.58
CA VAL A 10 4.62 -3.45 -8.55
C VAL A 10 3.10 -3.67 -8.55
N VAL A 11 2.45 -3.21 -7.49
CA VAL A 11 1.00 -3.30 -7.27
C VAL A 11 0.39 -1.92 -7.46
N LEU A 12 -0.50 -1.81 -8.46
CA LEU A 12 -1.25 -0.60 -8.75
C LEU A 12 -2.71 -0.84 -8.40
N THR A 13 -3.31 0.09 -7.67
CA THR A 13 -4.72 0.04 -7.24
C THR A 13 -5.47 1.30 -7.64
N GLY A 14 -6.77 1.17 -7.93
CA GLY A 14 -7.69 2.30 -8.06
C GLY A 14 -8.00 2.91 -6.69
N CYS A 15 -9.03 2.39 -6.00
CA CYS A 15 -9.33 2.77 -4.61
C CYS A 15 -9.05 1.68 -3.57
N GLY A 16 -8.79 0.43 -3.96
CA GLY A 16 -8.37 -0.58 -2.98
C GLY A 16 -9.43 -1.00 -1.96
N HIS A 17 -10.72 -1.02 -2.32
CA HIS A 17 -11.83 -1.37 -1.42
C HIS A 17 -11.69 -2.75 -0.75
N ALA A 18 -10.98 -3.69 -1.37
CA ALA A 18 -10.70 -5.00 -0.77
C ALA A 18 -9.65 -4.95 0.38
N GLY A 19 -9.10 -3.76 0.67
CA GLY A 19 -7.98 -3.53 1.56
C GLY A 19 -6.65 -3.66 0.82
N ILE A 20 -5.80 -2.63 0.87
CA ILE A 20 -4.53 -2.63 0.13
C ILE A 20 -3.60 -3.78 0.53
N VAL A 21 -3.53 -4.10 1.82
CA VAL A 21 -2.73 -5.23 2.34
C VAL A 21 -3.21 -6.56 1.75
N ASN A 22 -4.53 -6.77 1.65
CA ASN A 22 -5.11 -7.97 1.06
C ASN A 22 -4.78 -8.08 -0.43
N ILE A 23 -4.89 -6.97 -1.16
CA ILE A 23 -4.55 -6.91 -2.59
C ILE A 23 -3.08 -7.28 -2.80
N VAL A 24 -2.17 -6.70 -2.01
CA VAL A 24 -0.73 -6.98 -2.13
C VAL A 24 -0.43 -8.45 -1.80
N ARG A 25 -0.94 -8.97 -0.68
CA ARG A 25 -0.75 -10.38 -0.31
C ARG A 25 -1.34 -11.33 -1.34
N HIS A 26 -2.46 -10.97 -1.97
CA HIS A 26 -3.05 -11.76 -3.05
C HIS A 26 -2.17 -11.76 -4.30
N ALA A 27 -1.62 -10.60 -4.68
CA ALA A 27 -0.67 -10.47 -5.79
C ALA A 27 0.60 -11.32 -5.56
N MET A 28 1.14 -11.31 -4.34
CA MET A 28 2.28 -12.15 -3.96
C MET A 28 1.96 -13.64 -4.15
N ARG A 29 0.81 -14.10 -3.62
CA ARG A 29 0.38 -15.51 -3.78
C ARG A 29 0.16 -15.92 -5.24
N LEU A 30 -0.43 -15.04 -6.06
CA LEU A 30 -0.71 -15.35 -7.47
C LEU A 30 0.56 -15.45 -8.31
N THR A 31 1.60 -14.69 -7.97
CA THR A 31 2.82 -14.60 -8.78
C THR A 31 3.98 -15.42 -8.23
N GLY A 32 3.91 -15.85 -6.96
CA GLY A 32 5.01 -16.49 -6.24
C GLY A 32 6.17 -15.53 -5.93
N VAL A 33 6.00 -14.23 -6.14
CA VAL A 33 7.04 -13.23 -5.87
C VAL A 33 6.82 -12.65 -4.48
N GLU A 34 7.80 -12.85 -3.60
CA GLU A 34 7.71 -12.42 -2.19
C GLU A 34 8.15 -10.97 -1.97
N ARG A 35 9.01 -10.43 -2.85
CA ARG A 35 9.46 -9.04 -2.76
C ARG A 35 8.47 -8.09 -3.44
N VAL A 36 7.98 -7.11 -2.69
CA VAL A 36 7.18 -6.00 -3.22
C VAL A 36 8.09 -4.81 -3.45
N HIS A 37 8.22 -4.38 -4.71
CA HIS A 37 8.99 -3.20 -5.05
C HIS A 37 8.18 -1.92 -4.84
N ALA A 38 6.94 -1.87 -5.33
CA ALA A 38 6.13 -0.66 -5.22
C ALA A 38 4.64 -0.94 -5.01
N VAL A 39 3.99 -0.10 -4.23
CA VAL A 39 2.53 -0.08 -4.06
C VAL A 39 2.02 1.35 -4.29
N ALA A 40 1.19 1.55 -5.30
CA ALA A 40 0.71 2.88 -5.69
C ALA A 40 -0.78 2.91 -6.00
N GLY A 41 -1.46 3.99 -5.58
CA GLY A 41 -2.86 4.23 -5.87
C GLY A 41 -3.68 4.66 -4.64
N GLY A 42 -5.00 4.54 -4.72
CA GLY A 42 -5.91 4.79 -3.61
C GLY A 42 -6.08 3.57 -2.70
N PHE A 43 -6.06 3.82 -1.39
CA PHE A 43 -6.20 2.78 -0.35
C PHE A 43 -7.54 2.83 0.41
N HIS A 44 -8.41 3.80 0.09
CA HIS A 44 -9.75 3.98 0.66
C HIS A 44 -9.78 4.00 2.20
N LEU A 45 -8.95 4.87 2.79
CA LEU A 45 -8.79 5.01 4.25
C LEU A 45 -9.36 6.34 4.78
N SER A 46 -10.17 7.02 3.98
CA SER A 46 -10.83 8.27 4.37
C SER A 46 -12.25 8.05 4.88
N GLY A 47 -12.70 8.89 5.80
CA GLY A 47 -14.08 8.91 6.31
C GLY A 47 -14.30 8.02 7.53
N GLY A 48 -15.38 8.27 8.27
CA GLY A 48 -15.57 7.71 9.62
C GLY A 48 -15.61 6.18 9.71
N LEU A 49 -15.97 5.49 8.62
CA LEU A 49 -15.99 4.02 8.58
C LEU A 49 -14.59 3.42 8.41
N PHE A 50 -13.68 4.11 7.70
CA PHE A 50 -12.38 3.55 7.30
C PHE A 50 -11.19 4.17 8.03
N GLU A 51 -11.31 5.38 8.59
CA GLU A 51 -10.26 5.95 9.44
C GLU A 51 -9.86 5.05 10.63
N PRO A 52 -10.78 4.32 11.30
CA PRO A 52 -10.41 3.43 12.40
C PRO A 52 -9.42 2.30 12.02
N ILE A 53 -9.37 1.88 10.75
CA ILE A 53 -8.50 0.78 10.29
C ILE A 53 -7.15 1.27 9.72
N ILE A 54 -6.84 2.57 9.83
CA ILE A 54 -5.56 3.13 9.35
C ILE A 54 -4.38 2.43 10.03
N GLY A 55 -4.43 2.23 11.36
CA GLY A 55 -3.36 1.59 12.12
C GLY A 55 -3.08 0.17 11.64
N ASP A 56 -4.11 -0.66 11.49
CA ASP A 56 -3.98 -2.03 11.02
C ASP A 56 -3.44 -2.11 9.58
N THR A 57 -3.86 -1.17 8.73
CA THR A 57 -3.37 -1.09 7.35
C THR A 57 -1.89 -0.71 7.30
N ILE A 58 -1.45 0.23 8.14
CA ILE A 58 -0.04 0.60 8.27
C ILE A 58 0.78 -0.59 8.77
N ALA A 59 0.34 -1.27 9.83
CA ALA A 59 1.03 -2.46 10.35
C ALA A 59 1.22 -3.51 9.25
N GLY A 60 0.16 -3.80 8.49
CA GLY A 60 0.24 -4.75 7.38
C GLY A 60 1.15 -4.28 6.23
N LEU A 61 1.22 -2.98 5.92
CA LEU A 61 2.13 -2.45 4.90
C LEU A 61 3.59 -2.45 5.38
N VAL A 62 3.84 -2.20 6.65
CA VAL A 62 5.17 -2.32 7.27
C VAL A 62 5.65 -3.78 7.22
N GLU A 63 4.79 -4.74 7.53
CA GLU A 63 5.10 -6.17 7.40
C GLU A 63 5.41 -6.58 5.95
N VAL A 64 4.69 -6.02 4.98
CA VAL A 64 4.96 -6.25 3.55
C VAL A 64 6.28 -5.64 3.12
N GLY A 65 6.67 -4.49 3.67
CA GLY A 65 7.94 -3.81 3.42
C GLY A 65 8.19 -3.45 1.95
N PRO A 66 7.29 -2.72 1.26
CA PRO A 66 7.57 -2.25 -0.10
C PRO A 66 8.72 -1.24 -0.14
N ASP A 67 9.56 -1.29 -1.18
CA ASP A 67 10.62 -0.28 -1.36
C ASP A 67 10.03 1.12 -1.66
N ILE A 68 8.86 1.19 -2.31
CA ILE A 68 8.19 2.43 -2.70
C ILE A 68 6.70 2.35 -2.36
N LEU A 69 6.17 3.37 -1.69
CA LEU A 69 4.78 3.50 -1.32
C LEU A 69 4.23 4.85 -1.78
N VAL A 70 3.23 4.83 -2.66
CA VAL A 70 2.63 6.04 -3.26
C VAL A 70 1.12 6.09 -2.96
N PRO A 71 0.72 6.46 -1.73
CA PRO A 71 -0.69 6.58 -1.37
C PRO A 71 -1.31 7.85 -1.97
N GLY A 72 -2.37 7.71 -2.76
CA GLY A 72 -3.04 8.83 -3.43
C GLY A 72 -4.57 8.75 -3.36
N HIS A 73 -5.24 9.67 -4.05
CA HIS A 73 -6.69 9.67 -4.28
C HIS A 73 -7.53 9.51 -2.98
N CYS A 74 -8.29 8.43 -2.85
CA CYS A 74 -9.20 8.16 -1.73
C CYS A 74 -8.50 7.66 -0.45
N THR A 75 -7.16 7.69 -0.39
CA THR A 75 -6.44 7.32 0.83
C THR A 75 -6.74 8.30 1.97
N GLY A 76 -6.87 9.59 1.67
CA GLY A 76 -7.21 10.63 2.64
C GLY A 76 -6.01 11.14 3.44
N TRP A 77 -6.12 12.39 3.89
CA TRP A 77 -5.02 13.15 4.50
C TRP A 77 -4.45 12.49 5.75
N ARG A 78 -5.31 12.04 6.68
CA ARG A 78 -4.86 11.40 7.92
C ARG A 78 -4.04 10.14 7.66
N ALA A 79 -4.52 9.29 6.75
CA ALA A 79 -3.82 8.07 6.38
C ALA A 79 -2.51 8.38 5.65
N GLN A 80 -2.49 9.35 4.72
CA GLN A 80 -1.25 9.75 4.04
C GLN A 80 -0.18 10.23 5.03
N GLN A 81 -0.54 11.08 5.99
CA GLN A 81 0.38 11.55 7.03
C GLN A 81 0.87 10.41 7.92
N ALA A 82 -0.01 9.51 8.33
CA ALA A 82 0.36 8.37 9.16
C ALA A 82 1.28 7.38 8.41
N LEU A 83 1.04 7.15 7.12
CA LEU A 83 1.91 6.32 6.26
C LEU A 83 3.28 6.98 6.07
N ALA A 84 3.33 8.30 5.85
CA ALA A 84 4.59 9.04 5.74
C ALA A 84 5.42 8.97 7.04
N ALA A 85 4.77 9.06 8.19
CA ALA A 85 5.43 8.95 9.49
C ALA A 85 5.94 7.54 9.78
N ALA A 86 5.19 6.50 9.39
CA ALA A 86 5.53 5.10 9.67
C ALA A 86 6.57 4.52 8.70
N MET A 87 6.62 5.00 7.46
CA MET A 87 7.46 4.45 6.40
C MET A 87 8.18 5.56 5.60
N PRO A 88 8.97 6.44 6.26
CA PRO A 88 9.50 7.64 5.64
C PRO A 88 10.41 7.38 4.43
N ASP A 89 11.19 6.29 4.47
CA ASP A 89 12.13 5.95 3.39
C ASP A 89 11.43 5.40 2.13
N ALA A 90 10.28 4.74 2.31
CA ALA A 90 9.50 4.19 1.21
C ALA A 90 8.46 5.18 0.66
N TYR A 91 8.00 6.13 1.51
CA TYR A 91 6.91 7.02 1.17
C TYR A 91 7.30 8.03 0.09
N VAL A 92 6.46 8.13 -0.94
CA VAL A 92 6.56 9.17 -1.98
C VAL A 92 5.24 9.92 -2.04
N HIS A 93 5.32 11.25 -1.89
CA HIS A 93 4.16 12.12 -2.05
C HIS A 93 3.84 12.26 -3.56
N PRO A 94 2.62 11.91 -4.01
CA PRO A 94 2.18 12.10 -5.38
C PRO A 94 1.83 13.55 -5.73
#